data_AF-A0A438KFW1-F1
#
_entry.id   AF-A0A438KFW1-F1
#
_cell.length_a   1.000
_cell.length_b   1.000
_cell.length_c   1.000
_cell.angle_alpha   90.00
_cell.angle_beta   90.00
_cell.angle_gamma   90.00
#
_symmetry.space_group_name_H-M   'P 1'
#
loop_
_entity.id
_entity.type
_entity.pdbx_description
1 polymer ?
#
loop_
_entity_poly.entity_id
_entity_poly.type
_entity_poly.pdbx_seq_one_letter_code
_entity_poly.pdbx_strand_id
1 'polypeptide(L)'
;MPVELPLGSIVCLLYDVVRKEIWYRPDMYFYRDMLMMLARNKKVDETKRVWEDLKREEVLFDQHTFGDIVRAFLDGGLPSEAMDIYEEMRRSPDPPLSLPYRVILKGLLPYPELREKVKDDFLELFPGMIVYDPPEDLFEDEDGRTESEDD
;
A
#
# COMPACT_ATOMS: atom_id res chain seq x y z
N MET A 1 3.05 -33.02 -13.79
CA MET A 1 3.85 -31.80 -13.51
C MET A 1 3.12 -31.04 -12.43
N PRO A 2 3.77 -30.64 -11.32
CA PRO A 2 3.14 -29.74 -10.37
C PRO A 2 2.89 -28.42 -11.08
N VAL A 3 1.65 -27.94 -11.03
CA VAL A 3 1.29 -26.63 -11.55
C VAL A 3 1.85 -25.63 -10.55
N GLU A 4 2.93 -24.93 -10.87
CA GLU A 4 3.35 -23.76 -10.10
C GLU A 4 2.29 -22.68 -10.28
N LEU A 5 1.41 -22.55 -9.29
CA LEU A 5 0.44 -21.47 -9.25
C LEU A 5 1.19 -20.17 -8.94
N PRO A 6 0.97 -19.08 -9.69
CA PRO A 6 1.59 -17.80 -9.37
C PRO A 6 1.23 -17.38 -7.95
N LEU A 7 2.17 -16.76 -7.23
CA LEU A 7 2.03 -16.45 -5.80
C LEU A 7 0.72 -15.71 -5.48
N GLY A 8 0.29 -14.77 -6.34
CA GLY A 8 -1.00 -14.10 -6.20
C GLY A 8 -2.21 -15.05 -6.20
N SER A 9 -2.19 -16.11 -7.01
CA SER A 9 -3.26 -17.14 -7.01
C SER A 9 -3.30 -17.95 -5.71
N ILE A 10 -2.14 -18.16 -5.08
CA ILE A 10 -2.05 -18.83 -3.78
C ILE A 10 -2.63 -17.93 -2.68
N VAL A 11 -2.37 -16.62 -2.73
CA VAL A 11 -2.91 -15.64 -1.75
C VAL A 11 -4.43 -15.63 -1.77
N CYS A 12 -5.05 -15.58 -2.96
CA CYS A 12 -6.50 -15.61 -3.08
C CYS A 12 -7.10 -16.92 -2.54
N LEU A 13 -6.46 -18.06 -2.85
CA LEU A 13 -6.89 -19.35 -2.33
C LEU A 13 -6.79 -19.40 -0.80
N LEU A 14 -5.66 -18.93 -0.24
CA LEU A 14 -5.46 -18.89 1.20
C LEU A 14 -6.54 -18.02 1.88
N TYR A 15 -6.83 -16.86 1.31
CA TYR A 15 -7.87 -15.97 1.80
C TYR A 15 -9.26 -16.64 1.81
N ASP A 16 -9.63 -17.30 0.71
CA ASP A 16 -10.91 -18.00 0.58
C ASP A 16 -11.04 -19.21 1.51
N VAL A 17 -9.94 -19.94 1.73
CA VAL A 17 -9.92 -21.13 2.59
C VAL A 17 -10.00 -20.72 4.06
N VAL A 18 -9.12 -19.81 4.51
CA VAL A 18 -9.07 -19.38 5.91
C VAL A 18 -10.42 -18.83 6.37
N ARG A 19 -11.10 -18.04 5.55
CA ARG A 19 -12.40 -17.44 5.91
C ARG A 19 -13.57 -18.41 6.04
N LYS A 20 -13.43 -19.64 5.55
CA LYS A 20 -14.44 -20.70 5.68
C LYS A 20 -14.23 -21.57 6.93
N GLU A 21 -13.11 -21.41 7.61
CA GLU A 21 -12.78 -22.20 8.79
C GLU A 21 -13.60 -21.77 10.00
N ILE A 22 -14.00 -22.74 10.84
CA ILE A 22 -14.86 -22.50 12.02
C ILE A 22 -14.20 -21.57 13.04
N TRP A 23 -12.87 -21.64 13.11
CA TRP A 23 -12.04 -20.85 14.02
C TRP A 23 -11.72 -19.46 13.47
N TYR A 24 -12.07 -19.15 12.22
CA TYR A 24 -11.79 -17.84 11.63
C TYR A 24 -12.45 -16.74 12.44
N ARG A 25 -11.66 -15.72 12.77
CA ARG A 25 -12.13 -14.46 13.31
C ARG A 25 -11.45 -13.35 12.51
N PRO A 26 -12.19 -12.34 12.01
CA PRO A 26 -11.60 -11.20 11.34
C PRO A 26 -10.55 -10.55 12.24
N ASP A 27 -9.34 -10.38 11.73
CA ASP A 27 -8.25 -9.76 12.47
C ASP A 27 -7.43 -8.82 11.59
N MET A 28 -6.91 -7.76 12.20
CA MET A 28 -6.14 -6.71 11.52
C MET A 28 -4.91 -7.26 10.80
N TYR A 29 -4.18 -8.19 11.43
CA TYR A 29 -2.92 -8.70 10.88
C TYR A 29 -3.17 -9.57 9.65
N PHE A 30 -4.19 -10.40 9.67
CA PHE A 30 -4.60 -11.21 8.52
C PHE A 30 -4.95 -10.33 7.33
N TYR A 31 -5.79 -9.32 7.51
CA TYR A 31 -6.13 -8.41 6.42
C TYR A 31 -4.92 -7.63 5.91
N ARG A 32 -4.09 -7.09 6.82
CA ARG A 32 -2.84 -6.41 6.46
C ARG A 32 -1.95 -7.30 5.60
N ASP A 33 -1.70 -8.53 6.04
CA ASP A 33 -0.81 -9.44 5.33
C ASP A 33 -1.35 -9.81 3.94
N MET A 34 -2.66 -10.05 3.82
CA MET A 34 -3.31 -10.33 2.54
C MET A 34 -3.20 -9.13 1.59
N LEU A 35 -3.49 -7.92 2.04
CA LEU A 35 -3.39 -6.70 1.23
C LEU A 35 -1.95 -6.43 0.80
N MET A 36 -0.97 -6.58 1.71
CA MET A 36 0.45 -6.42 1.40
C MET A 36 0.92 -7.42 0.34
N MET A 37 0.48 -8.68 0.43
CA MET A 37 0.81 -9.70 -0.57
C MET A 37 0.16 -9.41 -1.92
N LEU A 38 -1.12 -9.01 -1.94
CA LEU A 38 -1.83 -8.68 -3.19
C LEU A 38 -1.25 -7.45 -3.89
N ALA A 39 -0.88 -6.41 -3.14
CA ALA A 39 -0.22 -5.20 -3.65
C ALA A 39 1.08 -5.55 -4.38
N ARG A 40 1.96 -6.34 -3.73
CA ARG A 40 3.24 -6.81 -4.32
C ARG A 40 3.05 -7.66 -5.58
N ASN A 41 1.92 -8.34 -5.70
CA ASN A 41 1.58 -9.16 -6.87
C ASN A 41 0.69 -8.43 -7.89
N LYS A 42 0.46 -7.10 -7.71
CA LYS A 42 -0.36 -6.26 -8.59
C LYS A 42 -1.77 -6.81 -8.83
N LYS A 43 -2.35 -7.44 -7.81
CA LYS A 43 -3.69 -8.04 -7.82
C LYS A 43 -4.74 -7.02 -7.37
N VAL A 44 -5.06 -6.08 -8.25
CA VAL A 44 -5.91 -4.90 -7.96
C VAL A 44 -7.35 -5.30 -7.62
N ASP A 45 -7.96 -6.17 -8.43
CA ASP A 45 -9.36 -6.55 -8.22
C ASP A 45 -9.54 -7.34 -6.92
N GLU A 46 -8.61 -8.24 -6.62
CA GLU A 46 -8.62 -9.00 -5.38
C GLU A 46 -8.31 -8.13 -4.17
N THR A 47 -7.41 -7.14 -4.32
CA THR A 47 -7.20 -6.11 -3.29
C THR A 47 -8.51 -5.41 -2.94
N LYS A 48 -9.24 -4.91 -3.94
CA LYS A 48 -10.51 -4.21 -3.74
C LYS A 48 -11.51 -5.10 -3.00
N ARG A 49 -11.59 -6.38 -3.38
CA ARG A 49 -12.42 -7.37 -2.68
C ARG A 49 -12.03 -7.51 -1.21
N VAL A 50 -10.73 -7.69 -0.92
CA VAL A 50 -10.22 -7.81 0.45
C VAL A 50 -10.45 -6.53 1.27
N TRP A 51 -10.32 -5.35 0.66
CA TRP A 51 -10.56 -4.06 1.30
C TRP A 51 -12.04 -3.85 1.67
N GLU A 52 -12.96 -4.16 0.75
CA GLU A 52 -14.41 -4.08 1.02
C GLU A 52 -14.86 -5.09 2.08
N ASP A 53 -14.22 -6.26 2.10
CA ASP A 53 -14.47 -7.26 3.13
C ASP A 53 -13.99 -6.80 4.51
N LEU A 54 -12.81 -6.17 4.60
CA LEU A 54 -12.29 -5.56 5.84
C LEU A 54 -13.29 -4.55 6.40
N LYS A 55 -13.82 -3.67 5.54
CA LYS A 55 -14.81 -2.67 5.92
C LYS A 55 -16.10 -3.32 6.43
N ARG A 56 -16.58 -4.34 5.71
CA ARG A 56 -17.81 -5.07 6.07
C ARG A 56 -17.69 -5.88 7.36
N GLU A 57 -16.49 -6.36 7.66
CA GLU A 57 -16.18 -7.04 8.92
C GLU A 57 -15.76 -6.08 10.04
N GLU A 58 -15.83 -4.76 9.79
CA GLU A 58 -15.53 -3.70 10.75
C GLU A 58 -14.13 -3.81 11.38
N VAL A 59 -13.17 -4.37 10.63
CA VAL A 59 -11.78 -4.45 11.07
C VAL A 59 -11.12 -3.10 10.90
N LEU A 60 -10.58 -2.56 11.99
CA LEU A 60 -9.93 -1.26 12.03
C LEU A 60 -8.42 -1.40 11.88
N PHE A 61 -7.83 -0.47 11.14
CA PHE A 61 -6.39 -0.31 11.01
C PHE A 61 -5.92 0.88 11.82
N ASP A 62 -4.76 0.71 12.46
CA ASP A 62 -4.04 1.82 13.03
C ASP A 62 -3.31 2.63 11.95
N GLN A 63 -2.87 3.83 12.32
CA GLN A 63 -2.15 4.75 11.43
C GLN A 63 -0.89 4.12 10.81
N HIS A 64 -0.19 3.23 11.54
CA HIS A 64 1.00 2.54 11.05
C HIS A 64 0.66 1.55 9.93
N THR A 65 -0.41 0.78 10.12
CA THR A 65 -0.89 -0.21 9.16
C THR A 65 -1.35 0.46 7.87
N PHE A 66 -2.04 1.60 7.95
CA PHE A 66 -2.33 2.40 6.76
C PHE A 66 -1.06 2.83 6.04
N GLY A 67 -0.08 3.38 6.75
CA GLY A 67 1.19 3.81 6.16
C GLY A 67 1.93 2.69 5.43
N ASP A 68 1.99 1.49 6.03
CA ASP A 68 2.58 0.29 5.44
C ASP A 68 1.86 -0.13 4.14
N ILE A 69 0.53 -0.14 4.16
CA ILE A 69 -0.28 -0.57 3.02
C ILE A 69 -0.15 0.44 1.89
N VAL A 70 -0.35 1.73 2.14
CA VAL A 70 -0.19 2.79 1.12
C VAL A 70 1.20 2.68 0.48
N ARG A 71 2.25 2.49 1.28
CA ARG A 71 3.61 2.28 0.78
C ARG A 71 3.72 1.07 -0.14
N ALA A 72 3.13 -0.06 0.23
CA ALA A 72 3.17 -1.27 -0.59
C ALA A 72 2.45 -1.10 -1.94
N PHE A 73 1.36 -0.34 -1.99
CA PHE A 73 0.69 0.00 -3.26
C PHE A 73 1.57 0.91 -4.13
N LEU A 74 2.23 1.90 -3.53
CA LEU A 74 3.18 2.76 -4.24
C LEU A 74 4.36 1.98 -4.81
N ASP A 75 4.97 1.11 -4.01
CA ASP A 75 6.07 0.22 -4.45
C ASP A 75 5.59 -0.79 -5.52
N GLY A 76 4.29 -1.13 -5.52
CA GLY A 76 3.65 -1.95 -6.55
C GLY A 76 3.32 -1.21 -7.85
N GLY A 77 3.54 0.11 -7.91
CA GLY A 77 3.18 0.96 -9.05
C GLY A 77 1.67 1.20 -9.18
N LEU A 78 0.94 1.19 -8.07
CA LEU A 78 -0.51 1.37 -7.98
C LEU A 78 -0.87 2.66 -7.20
N PRO A 79 -0.51 3.86 -7.72
CA PRO A 79 -0.66 5.11 -6.98
C PRO A 79 -2.12 5.52 -6.78
N SER A 80 -3.04 5.16 -7.68
CA SER A 80 -4.46 5.49 -7.52
C SER A 80 -5.04 4.78 -6.31
N GLU A 81 -4.83 3.46 -6.22
CA GLU A 81 -5.28 2.64 -5.10
C GLU A 81 -4.60 3.05 -3.79
N ALA A 82 -3.31 3.40 -3.85
CA ALA A 82 -2.58 3.92 -2.69
C ALA A 82 -3.25 5.19 -2.13
N MET A 83 -3.66 6.11 -3.01
CA MET A 83 -4.28 7.36 -2.61
C MET A 83 -5.72 7.17 -2.10
N ASP A 84 -6.47 6.20 -2.61
CA ASP A 84 -7.78 5.84 -2.04
C ASP A 84 -7.63 5.38 -0.57
N ILE A 85 -6.63 4.53 -0.30
CA ILE A 85 -6.33 4.05 1.05
C ILE A 85 -5.81 5.18 1.96
N TYR A 86 -5.01 6.10 1.41
CA TYR A 86 -4.57 7.30 2.13
C TYR A 86 -5.75 8.18 2.56
N GLU A 87 -6.76 8.37 1.71
CA GLU A 87 -7.95 9.14 2.10
C GLU A 87 -8.75 8.43 3.20
N GLU A 88 -8.79 7.10 3.22
CA GLU A 88 -9.37 6.35 4.35
C GLU A 88 -8.55 6.54 5.64
N MET A 89 -7.20 6.55 5.56
CA MET A 89 -6.33 6.84 6.69
C MET A 89 -6.62 8.23 7.29
N ARG A 90 -6.85 9.23 6.44
CA ARG A 90 -7.19 10.61 6.86
C ARG A 90 -8.54 10.71 7.54
N ARG A 91 -9.50 9.85 7.14
CA ARG A 91 -10.84 9.79 7.74
C ARG A 91 -10.90 8.91 8.99
N SER A 92 -9.82 8.19 9.29
CA SER A 92 -9.72 7.37 10.50
C SER A 92 -9.97 8.24 11.74
N PRO A 93 -10.71 7.74 12.74
CA PRO A 93 -10.91 8.44 14.00
C PRO A 93 -9.62 8.52 14.84
N ASP A 94 -8.61 7.71 14.51
CA ASP A 94 -7.33 7.72 15.23
C ASP A 94 -6.55 9.01 14.96
N PRO A 95 -5.91 9.60 15.99
CA PRO A 95 -5.07 10.78 15.81
C PRO A 95 -3.97 10.52 14.76
N PRO A 96 -3.76 11.45 13.81
CA PRO A 96 -2.76 11.27 12.77
C PRO A 96 -1.36 11.18 13.39
N LEU A 97 -0.52 10.30 12.84
CA LEU A 97 0.87 10.13 13.25
C LEU A 97 1.81 10.61 12.15
N SER A 98 2.91 11.26 12.53
CA SER A 98 3.83 11.83 11.53
C SER A 98 4.57 10.77 10.71
N LEU A 99 4.80 9.57 11.27
CA LEU A 99 5.62 8.54 10.63
C LEU A 99 4.97 7.93 9.38
N PRO A 100 3.70 7.49 9.39
CA PRO A 100 2.99 7.03 8.19
C PRO A 100 3.09 8.01 7.02
N TYR A 101 2.83 9.30 7.26
CA TYR A 101 2.93 10.33 6.21
C TYR A 101 4.33 10.41 5.62
N ARG A 102 5.39 10.33 6.43
CA ARG A 102 6.78 10.34 5.93
C ARG A 102 7.09 9.12 5.06
N VAL A 103 6.56 7.95 5.43
CA VAL A 103 6.71 6.73 4.63
C VAL A 103 6.01 6.90 3.27
N ILE A 104 4.80 7.45 3.27
CA ILE A 104 4.00 7.74 2.07
C ILE A 104 4.71 8.79 1.19
N LEU A 105 5.17 9.90 1.75
CA LEU A 105 5.92 10.95 1.05
C LEU A 105 7.19 10.42 0.38
N LYS A 106 7.86 9.44 1.00
CA LYS A 106 8.99 8.74 0.39
C LYS A 106 8.54 7.80 -0.74
N GLY A 107 7.34 7.23 -0.67
CA GLY A 107 6.79 6.36 -1.72
C GLY A 107 6.32 7.17 -2.93
N LEU A 108 5.93 8.42 -2.69
CA LEU A 108 5.44 9.34 -3.72
C LEU A 108 6.55 10.10 -4.44
N LEU A 109 7.82 9.77 -4.22
CA LEU A 109 8.93 10.41 -4.95
C LEU A 109 8.74 10.35 -6.49
N PRO A 110 8.31 9.23 -7.10
CA PRO A 110 8.03 9.18 -8.54
C PRO A 110 6.74 9.90 -8.97
N TYR A 111 5.96 10.43 -8.02
CA TYR A 111 4.61 10.98 -8.24
C TYR A 111 4.50 12.40 -7.65
N PRO A 112 5.15 13.41 -8.24
CA PRO A 112 5.35 14.73 -7.62
C PRO A 112 4.04 15.44 -7.25
N GLU A 113 3.02 15.39 -8.12
CA GLU A 113 1.72 16.02 -7.86
C GLU A 113 1.01 15.42 -6.63
N LEU A 114 1.04 14.08 -6.50
CA LEU A 114 0.48 13.39 -5.34
C LEU A 114 1.32 13.66 -4.09
N ARG A 115 2.65 13.72 -4.23
CA ARG A 115 3.56 14.02 -3.13
C ARG A 115 3.33 15.41 -2.55
N GLU A 116 3.11 16.41 -3.41
CA GLU A 116 2.82 17.78 -3.00
C GLU A 116 1.53 17.83 -2.19
N LYS A 117 0.46 17.18 -2.66
CA LYS A 117 -0.81 17.06 -1.91
C LYS A 117 -0.60 16.47 -0.51
N VAL A 118 0.10 15.34 -0.40
CA VAL A 118 0.36 14.69 0.91
C VAL A 118 1.28 15.55 1.78
N LYS A 119 2.19 16.32 1.19
CA LYS A 119 3.10 17.22 1.90
C LYS A 119 2.31 18.38 2.52
N ASP A 120 1.37 18.96 1.78
CA ASP A 120 0.49 20.01 2.29
C ASP A 120 -0.39 19.50 3.44
N ASP A 121 -1.05 18.35 3.24
CA ASP A 121 -1.83 17.70 4.30
C ASP A 121 -0.96 17.44 5.56
N PHE A 122 0.28 16.98 5.38
CA PHE A 122 1.21 16.74 6.48
C PHE A 122 1.58 18.03 7.23
N LEU A 123 1.86 19.11 6.53
CA LEU A 123 2.24 20.39 7.14
C LEU A 123 1.07 21.08 7.85
N GLU A 124 -0.16 20.87 7.37
CA GLU A 124 -1.38 21.30 8.07
C GLU A 124 -1.54 20.58 9.41
N LEU A 125 -1.31 19.26 9.43
CA LEU A 125 -1.46 18.43 10.63
C LEU A 125 -0.29 18.58 11.61
N PHE A 126 0.92 18.80 11.11
CA PHE A 126 2.16 18.86 11.90
C PHE A 126 2.94 20.16 11.62
N PRO A 127 2.42 21.32 12.06
CA PRO A 127 3.04 22.60 11.79
C PRO A 127 4.46 22.67 12.38
N GLY A 128 5.40 23.18 11.60
CA GLY A 128 6.81 23.34 12.00
C GLY A 128 7.69 22.10 11.80
N MET A 129 7.15 20.99 11.31
CA MET A 129 7.99 19.87 10.87
C MET A 129 8.62 20.14 9.51
N ILE A 130 9.88 19.74 9.35
CA ILE A 130 10.60 19.82 8.07
C ILE A 130 10.43 18.48 7.34
N VAL A 131 9.96 18.56 6.08
CA VAL A 131 9.95 17.43 5.15
C VAL A 131 11.15 17.58 4.22
N TYR A 132 11.96 16.52 4.10
CA TYR A 132 13.08 16.51 3.16
C TYR A 132 12.56 16.55 1.72
N ASP A 133 13.03 17.51 0.93
CA ASP A 133 12.82 17.57 -0.52
C ASP A 133 14.10 17.11 -1.22
N PRO A 134 14.11 15.91 -1.83
CA PRO A 134 15.27 15.47 -2.59
C PRO A 134 15.46 16.39 -3.82
N PRO A 135 16.71 16.72 -4.18
CA PRO A 135 17.03 17.36 -5.46
C PRO A 135 16.41 16.59 -6.64
N GLU A 136 15.93 17.32 -7.65
CA GLU A 136 15.29 16.78 -8.86
C GLU A 136 16.21 15.79 -9.62
N ASP A 137 17.52 16.00 -9.56
CA ASP A 137 18.55 15.23 -10.29
C ASP A 137 18.85 13.82 -9.71
N LEU A 138 18.18 13.40 -8.62
CA LEU A 138 18.42 12.08 -8.01
C LEU A 138 17.65 10.92 -8.66
N PHE A 139 16.78 11.22 -9.63
CA PHE A 139 15.85 10.25 -10.22
C PHE A 139 16.17 9.86 -11.67
N GLU A 140 17.26 10.37 -12.25
CA GLU A 140 17.60 10.14 -13.67
C GLU A 140 18.29 8.80 -13.99
N ASP A 141 18.69 8.00 -12.99
CA ASP A 141 19.56 6.83 -13.22
C ASP A 141 18.93 5.46 -12.86
N GLU A 142 17.85 5.03 -13.52
CA GLU A 142 17.48 3.60 -13.61
C GLU A 142 16.85 3.21 -14.97
N ASP A 143 17.29 3.81 -16.07
CA ASP A 143 17.08 3.24 -17.42
C ASP A 143 18.40 2.68 -17.95
N GLY A 144 18.75 1.46 -17.53
CA GLY A 144 20.06 0.89 -17.86
C GLY A 144 20.33 -0.50 -17.30
N ARG A 145 19.51 -1.49 -17.65
CA ARG A 145 19.76 -2.96 -17.67
C ARG A 145 18.41 -3.63 -17.96
N THR A 146 18.13 -4.18 -19.14
CA THR A 146 18.95 -5.03 -20.00
C THR A 146 18.37 -5.05 -21.43
N GLU A 147 19.10 -4.51 -22.40
CA GLU A 147 19.15 -5.07 -23.75
C GLU A 147 20.49 -5.78 -23.91
N SER A 148 20.45 -7.09 -24.13
CA SER A 148 21.35 -7.87 -24.99
C SER A 148 20.93 -9.33 -24.85
N GLU A 149 20.19 -9.87 -25.81
CA GLU A 149 20.71 -10.69 -26.94
C GLU A 149 20.25 -12.14 -26.70
N ASP A 150 19.33 -12.63 -27.54
CA ASP A 150 19.62 -13.77 -28.41
C ASP A 150 18.44 -13.97 -29.39
N ASP A 151 18.82 -14.06 -30.67
CA ASP A 151 18.01 -14.38 -31.85
C ASP A 151 17.19 -15.68 -31.74
#